data_AF-A0A8T5T3W9-F1
#
_entry.id   AF-A0A8T5T3W9-F1
#
_cell.length_a   1.000
_cell.length_b   1.000
_cell.length_c   1.000
_cell.angle_alpha   90.00
_cell.angle_beta   90.00
_cell.angle_gamma   90.00
#
_symmetry.space_group_name_H-M   'P 1'
#
loop_
_entity.id
_entity.type
_entity.pdbx_description
1 polymer ?
#
loop_
_entity_poly.entity_id
_entity_poly.type
_entity_poly.pdbx_seq_one_letter_code
_entity_poly.pdbx_strand_id
1 'polypeptide(L)'
;MVLNWTPDVIVEIFTSTFILTATLLMFITPRTKNIKSLSYIRLGLFFMGMLFTLDLIANLFLNSLLSRISGLMLFPSAVFFAIGINYTIKETYNSPFLLVAVGLGVLYYYLAFQPGVVAFEFEGGYLSVNWNGLYELLGSFFIFFVGSASFYWGSKTWLNAPFLIKREALLFFMGTVIN
;
A
#
# COMPACT_ATOMS: atom_id res chain seq x y z
N MET A 1 11.64 -9.86 -25.86
CA MET A 1 10.36 -9.22 -25.47
C MET A 1 10.53 -7.72 -25.66
N VAL A 2 9.56 -7.06 -26.29
CA VAL A 2 9.54 -5.60 -26.41
C VAL A 2 8.96 -5.04 -25.11
N LEU A 3 9.62 -4.06 -24.51
CA LEU A 3 9.15 -3.39 -23.29
C LEU A 3 8.02 -2.43 -23.62
N ASN A 4 7.03 -2.36 -22.75
CA ASN A 4 5.88 -1.47 -22.89
C ASN A 4 6.21 -0.07 -22.36
N TRP A 5 6.81 0.76 -23.21
CA TRP A 5 7.20 2.13 -22.87
C TRP A 5 6.03 3.10 -23.09
N THR A 6 5.12 3.14 -22.13
CA THR A 6 4.02 4.11 -22.10
C THR A 6 4.41 5.33 -21.26
N PRO A 7 3.79 6.50 -21.48
CA PRO A 7 3.96 7.66 -20.60
C PRO A 7 3.68 7.33 -19.12
N ASP A 8 2.67 6.50 -18.85
CA ASP A 8 2.27 6.10 -17.49
C ASP A 8 3.38 5.29 -16.82
N VAL A 9 3.94 4.30 -17.53
CA VAL A 9 5.08 3.49 -17.05
C VAL A 9 6.28 4.38 -16.73
N ILE A 10 6.55 5.42 -17.54
CA ILE A 10 7.65 6.36 -17.28
C ILE A 10 7.41 7.12 -15.96
N VAL A 11 6.19 7.62 -15.73
CA VAL A 11 5.84 8.31 -14.48
C VAL A 11 5.90 7.35 -13.28
N GLU A 12 5.42 6.12 -13.45
CA GLU A 12 5.48 5.05 -12.46
C GLU A 12 6.91 4.68 -12.06
N ILE A 13 7.87 4.72 -12.99
CA ILE A 13 9.30 4.52 -12.67
C ILE A 13 9.76 5.55 -11.63
N PHE A 14 9.49 6.83 -11.85
CA PHE A 14 9.93 7.88 -10.92
C PHE A 14 9.21 7.79 -9.56
N THR A 15 7.90 7.58 -9.56
CA THR A 15 7.12 7.51 -8.33
C THR A 15 7.47 6.27 -7.50
N SER A 16 7.51 5.08 -8.12
CA SER A 16 7.82 3.83 -7.42
C SER A 16 9.26 3.79 -6.90
N THR A 17 10.25 4.32 -7.65
CA THR A 17 11.63 4.42 -7.17
C THR A 17 11.75 5.39 -5.99
N PHE A 18 11.05 6.52 -6.04
CA PHE A 18 11.01 7.47 -4.92
C PHE A 18 10.36 6.83 -3.67
N ILE A 19 9.23 6.15 -3.82
CA ILE A 19 8.54 5.46 -2.71
C ILE A 19 9.42 4.35 -2.12
N LEU A 20 10.03 3.51 -2.96
CA LEU A 20 10.86 2.40 -2.50
C LEU A 20 12.14 2.91 -1.80
N THR A 21 12.78 3.96 -2.32
CA THR A 21 13.93 4.58 -1.64
C THR A 21 13.54 5.22 -0.31
N ALA A 22 12.41 5.94 -0.25
CA ALA A 22 11.90 6.53 0.98
C ALA A 22 11.58 5.48 2.05
N THR A 23 10.94 4.36 1.65
CA THR A 23 10.62 3.27 2.58
C THR A 23 11.88 2.56 3.08
N LEU A 24 12.88 2.32 2.23
CA LEU A 24 14.17 1.78 2.67
C LEU A 24 14.91 2.70 3.65
N LEU A 25 14.95 4.00 3.37
CA LEU A 25 15.53 4.99 4.28
C LEU A 25 14.82 4.99 5.64
N MET A 26 13.50 4.74 5.66
CA MET A 26 12.72 4.64 6.89
C MET A 26 13.13 3.46 7.78
N PHE A 27 13.77 2.41 7.26
CA PHE A 27 14.34 1.33 8.07
C PHE A 27 15.76 1.60 8.54
N ILE A 28 16.58 2.25 7.72
CA ILE A 28 18.02 2.43 7.98
C ILE A 28 18.27 3.59 8.96
N THR A 29 17.60 4.72 8.74
CA THR A 29 17.94 6.01 9.36
C THR A 29 17.48 6.21 10.82
N PRO A 30 16.30 5.72 11.26
CA PRO A 30 15.77 6.18 12.54
C PRO A 30 16.46 5.54 13.75
N ARG A 31 16.79 6.39 14.73
CA ARG A 31 17.25 6.00 16.08
C ARG A 31 16.14 5.35 16.92
N THR A 32 14.87 5.57 16.57
CA THR A 32 13.68 4.99 17.22
C THR A 32 13.35 3.60 16.66
N LYS A 33 14.29 2.64 16.76
CA LYS A 33 14.06 1.25 16.33
C LYS A 33 13.12 0.47 17.26
N ASN A 34 12.90 0.96 18.48
CA ASN A 34 12.27 0.19 19.55
C ASN A 34 10.75 0.39 19.71
N ILE A 35 10.12 1.28 18.93
CA ILE A 35 8.67 1.51 19.04
C ILE A 35 7.93 0.49 18.16
N LYS A 36 7.29 -0.50 18.80
CA LYS A 36 6.61 -1.62 18.13
C LYS A 36 5.50 -1.18 17.15
N SER A 37 4.67 -0.18 17.50
CA SER A 37 3.61 0.31 16.60
C SER A 37 4.20 0.83 15.30
N LEU A 38 5.27 1.61 15.41
CA LEU A 38 5.89 2.27 14.28
C LEU A 38 6.68 1.29 13.40
N SER A 39 7.23 0.19 13.95
CA SER A 39 7.81 -0.88 13.13
C SER A 39 6.77 -1.59 12.25
N TYR A 40 5.54 -1.78 12.73
CA TYR A 40 4.47 -2.36 11.90
C TYR A 40 4.02 -1.40 10.80
N ILE A 41 3.87 -0.11 11.12
CA ILE A 41 3.53 0.90 10.10
C ILE A 41 4.63 0.97 9.02
N ARG A 42 5.91 0.91 9.40
CA ARG A 42 7.03 0.83 8.45
C ARG A 42 6.94 -0.40 7.54
N LEU A 43 6.60 -1.56 8.10
CA LEU A 43 6.39 -2.78 7.30
C LEU A 43 5.21 -2.63 6.34
N GLY A 44 4.08 -2.06 6.79
CA GLY A 44 2.94 -1.79 5.92
C GLY A 44 3.31 -0.90 4.73
N LEU A 45 3.98 0.22 4.99
CA LEU A 45 4.49 1.12 3.95
C LEU A 45 5.48 0.44 3.00
N PHE A 46 6.30 -0.48 3.50
CA PHE A 46 7.22 -1.25 2.65
C PHE A 46 6.49 -2.18 1.70
N PHE A 47 5.45 -2.89 2.15
CA PHE A 47 4.62 -3.71 1.27
C PHE A 47 3.86 -2.86 0.25
N MET A 48 3.43 -1.64 0.63
CA MET A 48 2.86 -0.69 -0.33
C MET A 48 3.90 -0.25 -1.37
N GLY A 49 5.14 0.01 -0.97
CA GLY A 49 6.24 0.29 -1.91
C GLY A 49 6.51 -0.89 -2.84
N MET A 50 6.52 -2.12 -2.32
CA MET A 50 6.65 -3.33 -3.15
C MET A 50 5.51 -3.46 -4.15
N LEU A 51 4.26 -3.18 -3.76
CA LEU A 51 3.11 -3.17 -4.65
C LEU A 51 3.38 -2.29 -5.87
N PHE A 52 3.71 -1.01 -5.67
CA PHE A 52 3.95 -0.07 -6.77
C PHE A 52 5.10 -0.52 -7.68
N THR A 53 6.18 -1.08 -7.11
CA THR A 53 7.29 -1.57 -7.93
C THR A 53 6.96 -2.81 -8.74
N LEU A 54 6.19 -3.75 -8.17
CA LEU A 54 5.78 -4.96 -8.89
C LEU A 54 4.75 -4.64 -9.96
N ASP A 55 3.88 -3.67 -9.71
CA ASP A 55 2.89 -3.20 -10.67
C ASP A 55 3.54 -2.52 -11.87
N LEU A 56 4.50 -1.63 -11.61
CA LEU A 56 5.36 -1.06 -12.64
C LEU A 56 6.02 -2.14 -13.51
N ILE A 57 6.63 -3.14 -12.87
CA ILE A 57 7.31 -4.23 -13.59
C ILE A 57 6.27 -5.05 -14.36
N ALA A 58 5.07 -5.26 -13.81
CA ALA A 58 3.99 -5.96 -14.50
C ALA A 58 3.54 -5.23 -15.76
N ASN A 59 3.38 -3.90 -15.70
CA ASN A 59 3.01 -3.07 -16.85
C ASN A 59 4.13 -2.97 -17.88
N LEU A 60 5.39 -2.82 -17.44
CA LEU A 60 6.56 -2.76 -18.31
C LEU A 60 6.77 -4.05 -19.12
N PHE A 61 6.53 -5.21 -18.50
CA PHE A 61 6.69 -6.53 -19.13
C PHE A 61 5.38 -7.16 -19.62
N LEU A 62 4.24 -6.48 -19.44
CA LEU A 62 2.90 -6.99 -19.74
C LEU A 62 2.65 -8.39 -19.16
N ASN A 63 2.98 -8.55 -17.88
CA ASN A 63 3.01 -9.85 -17.21
C ASN A 63 1.91 -9.98 -16.15
N SER A 64 0.94 -10.85 -16.45
CA SER A 64 -0.20 -11.11 -15.56
C SER A 64 0.16 -11.78 -14.24
N LEU A 65 1.24 -12.56 -14.18
CA LEU A 65 1.71 -13.19 -12.93
C LEU A 65 2.27 -12.12 -11.99
N LEU A 66 3.06 -11.19 -12.52
CA LEU A 66 3.60 -10.07 -11.74
C LEU A 66 2.48 -9.16 -11.21
N SER A 67 1.45 -8.87 -12.03
CA SER A 67 0.27 -8.10 -11.60
C SER A 67 -0.55 -8.82 -10.50
N ARG A 68 -0.61 -10.15 -10.53
CA ARG A 68 -1.22 -10.90 -9.41
C ARG A 68 -0.39 -10.74 -8.13
N ILE A 69 0.93 -10.91 -8.21
CA ILE A 69 1.81 -10.77 -7.04
C ILE A 69 1.79 -9.34 -6.51
N SER A 70 1.73 -8.30 -7.37
CA SER A 70 1.61 -6.90 -6.95
C SER A 70 0.37 -6.71 -6.07
N GLY A 71 -0.78 -7.21 -6.53
CA GLY A 71 -2.02 -7.13 -5.76
C GLY A 71 -1.95 -7.89 -4.43
N LEU A 72 -1.30 -9.06 -4.39
CA LEU A 72 -1.14 -9.82 -3.14
C LEU A 72 -0.35 -9.08 -2.05
N MET A 73 0.42 -8.03 -2.39
CA MET A 73 1.10 -7.18 -1.41
C MET A 73 0.13 -6.26 -0.63
N LEU A 74 -1.09 -6.06 -1.10
CA LEU A 74 -2.13 -5.30 -0.37
C LEU A 74 -2.49 -5.95 0.96
N PHE A 75 -2.57 -7.28 1.00
CA PHE A 75 -2.94 -7.99 2.22
C PHE A 75 -1.94 -7.77 3.38
N PRO A 76 -0.64 -8.10 3.23
CA PRO A 76 0.31 -7.85 4.31
C PRO A 76 0.40 -6.36 4.65
N SER A 77 0.30 -5.46 3.65
CA SER A 77 0.21 -4.01 3.90
C SER A 77 -0.93 -3.66 4.85
N ALA A 78 -2.15 -4.09 4.54
CA ALA A 78 -3.35 -3.81 5.34
C ALA A 78 -3.27 -4.41 6.75
N VAL A 79 -2.77 -5.64 6.89
CA VAL A 79 -2.61 -6.29 8.20
C VAL A 79 -1.61 -5.53 9.06
N PHE A 80 -0.45 -5.14 8.52
CA PHE A 80 0.56 -4.43 9.29
C PHE A 80 0.10 -3.02 9.67
N PHE A 81 -0.64 -2.32 8.80
CA PHE A 81 -1.27 -1.05 9.16
C PHE A 81 -2.31 -1.21 10.27
N ALA A 82 -3.20 -2.19 10.17
CA ALA A 82 -4.20 -2.46 11.20
C ALA A 82 -3.54 -2.75 12.56
N ILE A 83 -2.51 -3.62 12.59
CA ILE A 83 -1.75 -3.92 13.81
C ILE A 83 -1.07 -2.65 14.35
N GLY A 84 -0.38 -1.90 13.48
CA GLY A 84 0.33 -0.67 13.85
C GLY A 84 -0.61 0.34 14.51
N ILE A 85 -1.78 0.56 13.93
CA ILE A 85 -2.79 1.48 14.45
C ILE A 85 -3.39 0.97 15.75
N ASN A 86 -3.75 -0.31 15.85
CA ASN A 86 -4.22 -0.91 17.11
C ASN A 86 -3.25 -0.65 18.26
N TYR A 87 -1.94 -0.83 18.04
CA TYR A 87 -0.92 -0.53 19.03
C TYR A 87 -0.83 0.96 19.38
N THR A 88 -1.10 1.88 18.44
CA THR A 88 -1.11 3.33 18.75
C THR A 88 -2.32 3.74 19.58
N ILE A 89 -3.48 3.13 19.35
CA ILE A 89 -4.74 3.46 20.06
C ILE A 89 -4.86 2.68 21.38
N LYS A 90 -4.00 1.68 21.62
CA LYS A 90 -4.10 0.71 22.72
C LYS A 90 -5.42 -0.08 22.69
N GLU A 91 -5.93 -0.35 21.49
CA GLU A 91 -7.04 -1.30 21.34
C GLU A 91 -6.55 -2.73 21.59
N THR A 92 -7.43 -3.57 22.15
CA THR A 92 -7.15 -4.99 22.40
C THR A 92 -6.85 -5.76 21.11
N TYR A 93 -6.18 -6.91 21.24
CA TYR A 93 -5.78 -7.77 20.11
C TYR A 93 -6.91 -8.17 19.14
N ASN A 94 -8.17 -8.19 19.61
CA ASN A 94 -9.36 -8.46 18.81
C ASN A 94 -9.99 -7.17 18.26
N SER A 95 -9.24 -6.37 17.51
CA SER A 95 -9.87 -5.23 16.84
C SER A 95 -10.74 -5.74 15.68
N PRO A 96 -11.98 -5.23 15.54
CA PRO A 96 -12.86 -5.63 14.44
C PRO A 96 -12.21 -5.37 13.07
N PHE A 97 -11.37 -4.34 12.99
CA PHE A 97 -10.56 -4.02 11.81
C PHE A 97 -9.63 -5.16 11.39
N LEU A 98 -8.92 -5.78 12.34
CA LEU A 98 -7.98 -6.87 12.03
C LEU A 98 -8.72 -8.14 11.60
N LEU A 99 -9.85 -8.45 12.23
CA LEU A 99 -10.69 -9.59 11.85
C LEU A 99 -11.21 -9.46 10.41
N VAL A 100 -11.71 -8.27 10.04
CA VAL A 100 -12.17 -8.00 8.68
C VAL A 100 -11.01 -8.10 7.67
N ALA A 101 -9.86 -7.50 7.98
CA ALA A 101 -8.69 -7.56 7.10
C ALA A 101 -8.20 -9.00 6.85
N VAL A 102 -8.13 -9.82 7.91
CA VAL A 102 -7.73 -11.24 7.79
C VAL A 102 -8.78 -12.05 7.04
N GLY A 103 -10.07 -11.89 7.36
CA GLY A 103 -11.15 -12.61 6.71
C GLY A 103 -11.24 -12.33 5.21
N LEU A 104 -11.22 -11.06 4.82
CA LEU A 104 -11.20 -10.64 3.42
C LEU A 104 -9.88 -11.02 2.73
N GLY A 105 -8.78 -11.05 3.48
CA GLY A 105 -7.46 -11.38 2.96
C GLY A 105 -7.36 -12.80 2.43
N VAL A 106 -7.93 -13.78 3.15
CA VAL A 106 -7.99 -15.17 2.69
C VAL A 106 -8.78 -15.27 1.38
N LEU A 107 -9.92 -14.56 1.30
CA LEU A 107 -10.74 -14.53 0.10
C LEU A 107 -9.99 -13.88 -1.07
N TYR A 108 -9.25 -12.80 -0.81
CA TYR A 108 -8.46 -12.09 -1.79
C TYR A 108 -7.30 -12.93 -2.35
N TYR A 109 -6.59 -13.68 -1.50
CA TYR A 109 -5.60 -14.67 -1.96
C TYR A 109 -6.23 -15.72 -2.86
N TYR A 110 -7.38 -16.27 -2.47
CA TYR A 110 -8.08 -17.25 -3.27
C TYR A 110 -8.44 -16.69 -4.66
N LEU A 111 -8.96 -15.46 -4.72
CA LEU A 111 -9.29 -14.81 -5.99
C LEU A 111 -8.05 -14.55 -6.86
N ALA A 112 -6.89 -14.21 -6.30
CA ALA A 112 -5.67 -13.96 -7.08
C ALA A 112 -5.23 -15.16 -7.95
N PHE A 113 -5.58 -16.38 -7.54
CA PHE A 113 -5.26 -17.60 -8.29
C PHE A 113 -6.32 -18.00 -9.31
N GLN A 114 -7.48 -17.34 -9.34
CA GLN A 114 -8.51 -17.63 -10.33
C GLN A 114 -8.06 -17.22 -11.76
N PRO A 115 -8.54 -17.92 -12.80
CA PRO A 115 -8.28 -17.54 -14.18
C PRO A 115 -9.08 -16.27 -14.55
N GLY A 116 -8.52 -15.43 -15.44
CA GLY A 116 -9.20 -14.22 -15.93
C GLY A 116 -9.23 -13.02 -14.98
N VAL A 117 -8.53 -13.11 -13.85
CA VAL A 117 -8.48 -12.09 -12.78
C VAL A 117 -7.66 -10.86 -13.14
N VAL A 118 -6.83 -10.98 -14.17
CA VAL A 118 -6.03 -9.89 -14.73
C VAL A 118 -6.35 -9.82 -16.22
N ALA A 119 -6.65 -8.63 -16.69
CA ALA A 119 -7.00 -8.36 -18.08
C ALA A 119 -5.99 -7.39 -18.71
N PHE A 120 -5.88 -7.46 -20.03
CA PHE A 120 -5.16 -6.48 -20.82
C PHE A 120 -6.18 -5.47 -21.33
N GLU A 121 -6.02 -4.22 -20.93
CA GLU A 121 -6.95 -3.15 -21.26
C GLU A 121 -6.23 -2.06 -22.06
N PHE A 122 -6.98 -1.38 -22.93
CA PHE A 122 -6.46 -0.25 -23.68
C PHE A 122 -6.86 1.05 -22.98
N GLU A 123 -5.91 1.66 -22.29
CA GLU A 123 -6.08 2.92 -21.57
C GLU A 123 -5.24 4.00 -22.23
N GLY A 124 -5.88 5.13 -22.59
CA GLY A 124 -5.17 6.25 -23.22
C GLY A 124 -4.49 5.93 -24.57
N GLY A 125 -4.88 4.83 -25.22
CA GLY A 125 -4.26 4.34 -26.47
C GLY A 125 -3.07 3.39 -26.26
N TYR A 126 -2.74 3.06 -25.02
CA TYR A 126 -1.69 2.11 -24.67
C TYR A 126 -2.28 0.87 -23.99
N LEU A 127 -1.54 -0.23 -24.01
CA LEU A 127 -1.98 -1.48 -23.41
C LEU A 127 -1.46 -1.55 -21.96
N SER A 128 -2.35 -1.73 -20.99
CA SER A 128 -2.05 -1.85 -19.55
C SER A 128 -2.50 -3.21 -19.01
N VAL A 129 -1.93 -3.61 -17.86
CA VAL A 129 -2.27 -4.87 -17.18
C VAL A 129 -3.01 -4.57 -15.89
N ASN A 130 -4.34 -4.66 -15.95
CA ASN A 130 -5.20 -4.29 -14.84
C ASN A 130 -5.81 -5.51 -14.15
N TRP A 131 -6.10 -5.37 -12.86
CA TRP A 131 -6.95 -6.31 -12.14
C TRP A 131 -8.38 -6.21 -12.68
N ASN A 132 -9.11 -7.31 -12.65
CA ASN A 132 -10.48 -7.35 -13.18
C ASN A 132 -11.42 -8.10 -12.23
N GLY A 133 -12.69 -7.74 -12.28
CA GLY A 133 -13.80 -8.42 -11.61
C GLY A 133 -13.74 -8.29 -10.09
N LEU A 134 -14.05 -9.40 -9.39
CA LEU A 134 -14.12 -9.41 -7.92
C LEU A 134 -12.75 -9.18 -7.25
N TYR A 135 -11.66 -9.50 -7.95
CA TYR A 135 -10.31 -9.27 -7.42
C TYR A 135 -10.00 -7.78 -7.37
N GLU A 136 -10.31 -7.04 -8.44
CA GLU A 136 -10.18 -5.59 -8.47
C GLU A 136 -11.01 -4.95 -7.34
N LEU A 137 -12.29 -5.33 -7.20
CA LEU A 137 -13.19 -4.78 -6.19
C LEU A 137 -12.65 -4.97 -4.76
N LEU A 138 -12.17 -6.17 -4.43
CA LEU A 138 -11.54 -6.41 -3.12
C LEU A 138 -10.22 -5.68 -2.96
N GLY A 139 -9.42 -5.57 -4.03
CA GLY A 139 -8.20 -4.78 -4.06
C GLY A 139 -8.49 -3.31 -3.72
N SER A 140 -9.48 -2.70 -4.38
CA SER A 140 -9.94 -1.34 -4.09
C SER A 140 -10.43 -1.19 -2.66
N PHE A 141 -11.11 -2.20 -2.10
CA PHE A 141 -11.52 -2.18 -0.69
C PHE A 141 -10.31 -2.17 0.25
N PHE A 142 -9.27 -2.96 -0.03
CA PHE A 142 -8.02 -2.92 0.74
C PHE A 142 -7.29 -1.58 0.62
N ILE A 143 -7.23 -0.99 -0.58
CA ILE A 143 -6.63 0.33 -0.79
C ILE A 143 -7.40 1.39 0.03
N PHE A 144 -8.73 1.40 -0.06
CA PHE A 144 -9.57 2.31 0.72
C PHE A 144 -9.39 2.10 2.23
N PHE A 145 -9.27 0.85 2.66
CA PHE A 145 -9.03 0.51 4.06
C PHE A 145 -7.68 1.05 4.55
N VAL A 146 -6.60 0.82 3.81
CA VAL A 146 -5.27 1.34 4.15
C VAL A 146 -5.24 2.87 4.11
N GLY A 147 -5.87 3.48 3.11
CA GLY A 147 -5.96 4.94 2.97
C GLY A 147 -6.73 5.59 4.13
N SER A 148 -7.91 5.09 4.47
CA SER A 148 -8.70 5.59 5.60
C SER A 148 -8.00 5.39 6.94
N ALA A 149 -7.34 4.26 7.14
CA ALA A 149 -6.58 3.97 8.35
C ALA A 149 -5.35 4.90 8.48
N SER A 150 -4.64 5.14 7.38
CA SER A 150 -3.51 6.08 7.32
C SER A 150 -3.96 7.52 7.57
N PHE A 151 -5.07 7.93 6.98
CA PHE A 151 -5.68 9.25 7.18
C PHE A 151 -6.09 9.47 8.65
N TYR A 152 -6.78 8.49 9.25
CA TYR A 152 -7.16 8.55 10.66
C TYR A 152 -5.94 8.70 11.57
N TRP A 153 -4.90 7.89 11.33
CA TRP A 153 -3.67 7.96 12.10
C TRP A 153 -2.92 9.29 11.91
N GLY A 154 -2.80 9.78 10.67
CA GLY A 154 -2.20 11.08 10.36
C GLY A 154 -2.94 12.24 11.05
N SER A 155 -4.27 12.25 10.98
CA SER A 155 -5.12 13.26 11.63
C SER A 155 -4.96 13.25 13.15
N LYS A 156 -5.01 12.07 13.77
CA LYS A 156 -4.83 11.91 15.22
C LYS A 156 -3.44 12.34 15.67
N THR A 157 -2.41 12.06 14.88
CA THR A 157 -1.03 12.45 15.17
C THR A 157 -0.86 13.97 15.10
N TRP A 158 -1.46 14.62 14.10
CA TRP A 158 -1.43 16.07 13.96
C TRP A 158 -2.19 16.80 15.08
N LEU A 159 -3.39 16.34 15.42
CA LEU A 159 -4.22 16.96 16.47
C LEU A 159 -3.57 16.88 17.87
N ASN A 160 -2.89 15.77 18.17
CA ASN A 160 -2.25 15.54 19.46
C ASN A 160 -0.78 16.00 19.52
N ALA A 161 -0.23 16.55 18.44
CA ALA A 161 1.15 17.02 18.42
C ALA A 161 1.32 18.28 19.28
N PRO A 162 2.31 18.33 20.20
CA PRO A 162 2.64 19.54 20.94
C PRO A 162 3.02 20.67 19.96
N PHE A 163 2.72 21.91 20.34
CA PHE A 163 2.83 23.10 19.47
C PHE A 163 4.19 23.22 18.76
N LEU A 164 5.27 22.87 19.46
CA LEU A 164 6.65 22.88 18.97
C LEU A 164 6.90 21.99 17.73
N ILE A 165 6.14 20.90 17.57
CA ILE A 165 6.29 19.94 16.45
C ILE A 165 5.05 19.87 15.56
N LYS A 166 4.15 20.86 15.69
CA LYS A 166 2.85 20.86 15.00
C LYS A 166 3.00 21.11 13.49
N ARG A 167 4.06 21.80 13.07
CA ARG A 167 4.38 22.04 11.66
C ARG A 167 4.86 20.76 10.97
N GLU A 168 5.72 20.01 11.64
CA GLU A 168 6.24 18.71 11.18
C GLU A 168 5.11 17.68 11.13
N ALA A 169 4.23 17.66 12.13
CA ALA A 169 3.06 16.79 12.13
C ALA A 169 2.05 17.15 11.02
N LEU A 170 1.97 18.42 10.62
CA LEU A 170 1.15 18.86 9.49
C LEU A 170 1.76 18.43 8.15
N LEU A 171 3.07 18.57 7.97
CA LEU A 171 3.79 18.03 6.80
C LEU A 171 3.62 16.50 6.71
N PHE A 172 3.69 15.81 7.84
CA PHE A 172 3.42 14.38 7.93
C PHE A 172 1.99 14.04 7.51
N PHE A 173 0.99 14.78 8.01
CA PHE A 173 -0.40 14.61 7.62
C PHE A 173 -0.64 14.84 6.13
N MET A 174 -0.09 15.93 5.55
CA MET A 174 -0.17 16.16 4.11
C MET A 174 0.44 15.01 3.31
N GLY A 175 1.60 14.48 3.76
CA GLY A 175 2.20 13.29 3.15
C GLY A 175 1.32 12.04 3.22
N THR A 176 0.52 11.87 4.28
CA THR A 176 -0.44 10.75 4.37
C THR A 176 -1.72 10.94 3.54
N VAL A 177 -2.04 12.18 3.13
CA VAL A 177 -3.26 12.52 2.37
C VAL A 177 -3.03 12.50 0.86
N ILE A 178 -1.79 12.75 0.42
CA ILE A 178 -1.42 12.84 -1.00
C ILE A 178 -1.15 11.44 -1.62
N ASN A 179 -0.96 10.40 -0.79
CA ASN A 179 -0.89 8.99 -1.22
C ASN A 179 -2.28 8.38 -1.39
#